data_AF-A0A4D6WYS0-F1
#
_entry.id   AF-A0A4D6WYS0-F1
#
_cell.length_a   1.000
_cell.length_b   1.000
_cell.length_c   1.000
_cell.angle_alpha   90.00
_cell.angle_beta   90.00
_cell.angle_gamma   90.00
#
_symmetry.space_group_name_H-M   'P 1'
#
loop_
_entity.id
_entity.type
_entity.pdbx_description
1 polymer ?
#
loop_
_entity_poly.entity_id
_entity_poly.type
_entity_poly.pdbx_seq_one_letter_code
_entity_poly.pdbx_strand_id
1 'polypeptide(L)' 'MCICINCRHINNCKTYKFIKQKHNLTIKNSSNHYKFIPKENIIQINIKINKKVNKVILDWDLVECLSFTEKPGSWL' A
#
# COMPACT_ATOMS: atom_id res chain seq x y z
N MET A 1 -0.54 8.25 5.44
CA MET A 1 -1.67 8.30 4.48
C MET A 1 -1.09 8.01 3.11
N CYS A 2 -1.38 6.83 2.57
CA CYS A 2 -0.78 6.33 1.34
C CYS A 2 -1.36 7.01 0.08
N ILE A 3 -0.50 7.48 -0.83
CA ILE A 3 -0.94 8.14 -2.07
C ILE A 3 -1.78 7.22 -2.97
N CYS A 4 -1.68 5.90 -2.78
CA CYS A 4 -2.38 4.90 -3.59
C CYS A 4 -3.91 5.07 -3.61
N ILE A 5 -4.51 5.70 -2.59
CA ILE A 5 -5.97 5.80 -2.45
C ILE A 5 -6.64 6.53 -3.62
N ASN A 6 -5.91 7.47 -4.25
CA ASN A 6 -6.35 8.23 -5.40
C ASN A 6 -5.64 7.79 -6.68
N CYS A 7 -5.05 6.61 -6.73
CA CYS A 7 -4.37 6.12 -7.92
C CYS A 7 -5.32 5.32 -8.80
N ARG A 8 -5.36 5.62 -10.11
CA ARG A 8 -6.13 4.85 -11.11
C ARG A 8 -5.76 3.36 -11.10
N HIS A 9 -4.53 3.03 -10.71
CA HIS A 9 -4.01 1.67 -10.69
C HIS A 9 -4.25 0.93 -9.36
N ILE A 10 -4.95 1.51 -8.37
CA ILE A 10 -5.09 0.94 -7.02
C ILE A 10 -5.56 -0.53 -7.02
N ASN A 11 -6.53 -0.88 -7.87
CA ASN A 11 -7.09 -2.23 -7.94
C ASN A 11 -6.19 -3.26 -8.66
N ASN A 12 -5.13 -2.83 -9.32
CA ASN A 12 -4.26 -3.66 -10.17
C ASN A 12 -2.76 -3.54 -9.81
N CYS A 13 -2.40 -2.68 -8.86
CA CYS A 13 -1.00 -2.40 -8.51
C CYS A 13 -0.41 -3.45 -7.56
N LYS A 14 0.70 -4.08 -7.95
CA LYS A 14 1.43 -5.04 -7.10
C LYS A 14 1.99 -4.40 -5.83
N THR A 15 2.50 -3.18 -5.91
CA THR A 15 3.01 -2.44 -4.73
C THR A 15 1.91 -2.15 -3.72
N TYR A 16 0.74 -1.72 -4.18
CA TYR A 16 -0.41 -1.53 -3.30
C TYR A 16 -0.84 -2.84 -2.64
N LYS A 17 -0.92 -3.94 -3.41
CA LYS A 17 -1.20 -5.28 -2.86
C LYS A 17 -0.20 -5.65 -1.76
N PHE A 18 1.09 -5.42 -1.97
CA PHE A 18 2.14 -5.70 -1.00
C PHE A 18 1.95 -4.90 0.30
N ILE A 19 1.71 -3.59 0.21
CA ILE A 19 1.46 -2.73 1.39
C ILE A 19 0.20 -3.20 2.12
N LYS A 20 -0.88 -3.52 1.40
CA LYS A 20 -2.13 -4.04 1.98
C LYS A 20 -1.93 -5.35 2.75
N GLN A 21 -1.05 -6.24 2.27
CA GLN A 21 -0.67 -7.46 3.00
C GLN A 21 0.06 -7.16 4.31
N LYS A 22 0.90 -6.12 4.36
CA LYS A 22 1.59 -5.71 5.60
C LYS A 22 0.65 -5.15 6.66
N HIS A 23 -0.49 -4.59 6.24
CA HIS A 23 -1.56 -4.12 7.12
C HIS A 23 -2.50 -5.24 7.62
N ASN A 24 -2.15 -6.51 7.41
CA ASN A 24 -2.95 -7.69 7.80
C ASN A 24 -4.40 -7.68 7.29
N LEU A 25 -4.67 -6.89 6.25
CA LEU A 25 -5.97 -6.89 5.59
C LEU A 25 -6.08 -8.16 4.78
N THR A 26 -6.95 -9.08 5.20
CA THR A 26 -7.19 -10.35 4.52
C THR A 26 -7.54 -10.07 3.07
N ILE A 27 -6.63 -10.43 2.16
CA ILE A 27 -6.96 -10.43 0.74
C ILE A 27 -7.85 -11.66 0.55
N LYS A 28 -9.18 -11.47 0.59
CA LYS A 28 -10.09 -12.46 -0.01
C LYS A 28 -9.56 -12.71 -1.41
N ASN A 29 -9.12 -13.94 -1.66
CA ASN A 29 -8.43 -14.44 -2.85
C ASN A 29 -8.88 -13.79 -4.19
N SER A 30 -8.37 -12.60 -4.50
CA SER A 30 -8.36 -12.04 -5.86
C SER A 30 -6.96 -12.19 -6.42
N SER A 31 -6.47 -13.44 -6.43
CA SER A 31 -5.06 -13.77 -6.63
C SER A 31 -4.52 -13.47 -8.03
N ASN A 32 -5.35 -13.26 -9.06
CA ASN A 32 -4.86 -13.35 -10.44
C ASN A 32 -4.85 -12.08 -11.29
N HIS A 33 -5.28 -10.91 -10.76
CA HIS A 33 -5.43 -9.72 -11.60
C HIS A 33 -4.43 -8.59 -11.39
N TYR A 34 -3.55 -8.62 -10.36
CA TYR A 34 -2.54 -7.57 -10.14
C TYR A 34 -1.35 -7.71 -11.09
N LYS A 35 -1.47 -7.16 -12.29
CA LYS A 35 -0.46 -7.16 -13.36
C LYS A 35 0.38 -5.89 -13.37
N PHE A 36 -0.10 -4.79 -12.81
CA PHE A 36 0.60 -3.52 -12.87
C PHE A 36 1.77 -3.46 -11.89
N ILE A 37 2.97 -3.22 -12.41
CA ILE A 37 4.18 -2.97 -11.64
C ILE A 37 4.52 -1.48 -11.80
N PRO A 38 4.38 -0.66 -10.75
CA PRO A 38 4.76 0.73 -10.84
C PRO A 38 6.28 0.88 -10.98
N LYS A 39 6.70 1.90 -11.72
CA LYS A 39 8.08 2.36 -11.79
C LYS A 39 8.36 3.29 -10.61
N GLU A 40 9.57 3.15 -10.06
CA GLU A 40 10.22 4.07 -9.12
C GLU A 40 9.28 4.63 -8.05
N ASN A 41 9.30 3.98 -6.89
CA ASN A 41 8.41 4.29 -5.81
C ASN A 41 9.14 4.32 -4.47
N ILE A 42 8.73 5.24 -3.59
CA ILE A 42 9.29 5.39 -2.26
C ILE A 42 8.24 4.94 -1.25
N ILE A 43 8.63 3.98 -0.42
CA ILE A 43 7.82 3.46 0.68
C ILE A 43 8.44 3.95 1.98
N GLN A 44 7.64 4.68 2.76
CA GLN A 44 8.00 5.08 4.12
C GLN A 44 7.50 4.02 5.10
N ILE A 45 8.39 3.59 6.00
CA ILE A 45 8.05 2.65 7.07
C ILE A 45 8.28 3.34 8.40
N ASN A 46 7.20 3.63 9.14
CA ASN A 46 7.30 4.18 10.49
C ASN A 46 7.28 3.04 11.50
N ILE A 47 8.31 2.97 12.36
CA ILE A 47 8.45 1.93 13.39
C ILE A 47 8.07 2.53 14.74
N LYS A 48 7.05 1.95 15.39
CA LYS A 48 6.62 2.33 16.73
C LYS A 48 6.82 1.15 17.68
N ILE A 49 7.60 1.36 18.74
CA ILE A 49 7.89 0.34 19.74
C ILE A 49 7.05 0.63 20.98
N ASN A 50 6.09 -0.25 21.29
CA ASN A 50 5.35 -0.20 22.53
C ASN A 50 6.04 -1.09 23.57
N LYS A 51 6.85 -0.46 24.44
CA LYS A 51 7.61 -1.14 25.49
C LYS A 51 6.72 -1.86 26.52
N LYS A 52 5.50 -1.37 26.78
CA LYS A 52 4.59 -1.94 27.80
C LYS A 52 4.06 -3.33 27.42
N VAL A 53 3.86 -3.57 26.12
CA VAL A 53 3.35 -4.84 25.58
C VAL A 53 4.40 -5.56 24.73
N ASN A 54 5.66 -5.13 24.81
CA ASN A 54 6.79 -5.63 24.03
C ASN A 54 6.46 -5.84 22.54
N LYS A 55 5.72 -4.89 21.94
CA LYS A 55 5.18 -5.02 20.58
C LYS A 55 5.78 -3.96 19.66
N VAL A 56 6.20 -4.39 18.48
CA VAL A 56 6.59 -3.50 17.38
C VAL A 56 5.40 -3.33 16.45
N ILE A 57 5.09 -2.09 16.12
CA ILE A 57 4.06 -1.71 15.15
C ILE A 57 4.78 -1.07 13.97
N LEU A 58 4.53 -1.59 12.78
CA LEU A 58 5.06 -1.07 11.53
C LEU A 58 3.92 -0.43 10.74
N ASP A 59 4.09 0.82 10.36
CA ASP A 59 3.17 1.54 9.50
C ASP A 59 3.80 1.73 8.12
N TRP A 60 3.12 1.27 7.08
CA TRP A 60 3.63 1.20 5.71
C TRP A 60 2.83 2.16 4.83
N ASP A 61 3.49 3.19 4.31
CA ASP A 61 2.89 4.20 3.43
C ASP A 61 3.68 4.29 2.12
N LEU A 62 2.98 4.26 0.97
CA LEU A 62 3.56 4.70 -0.29
C LEU A 62 3.49 6.23 -0.32
N VAL A 63 4.64 6.90 -0.36
CA VAL A 63 4.71 8.37 -0.34
C VAL A 63 4.94 8.95 -1.72
N GLU A 64 5.70 8.25 -2.58
CA GLU A 64 5.99 8.68 -3.95
C GLU A 64 5.97 7.49 -4.91
N CYS A 65 5.60 7.77 -6.17
CA CYS A 65 5.54 6.77 -7.24
C CYS A 65 5.48 7.47 -8.60
N LEU A 66 6.47 7.26 -9.48
CA LEU A 66 6.45 7.85 -10.83
C LEU A 66 5.31 7.31 -11.72
N SER A 67 4.75 6.18 -11.34
CA SER A 67 3.59 5.57 -11.99
C SER A 67 2.26 5.98 -11.38
N PHE A 68 2.26 6.95 -10.46
CA PHE A 68 1.03 7.50 -9.90
C PHE A 68 0.25 8.26 -10.97
N THR A 69 -1.00 7.86 -11.17
CA THR A 69 -1.95 8.58 -12.01
C THR A 69 -3.18 8.90 -11.19
N GLU A 70 -3.41 10.19 -10.98
CA GLU A 70 -4.49 10.66 -10.13
C GLU A 70 -5.85 10.28 -10.72
N LYS A 71 -6.69 9.68 -9.89
CA LYS A 71 -8.11 9.42 -10.12
C LYS A 71 -8.79 9.50 -8.75
N PRO A 72 -9.34 10.68 -8.39
CA PRO A 72 -10.07 10.86 -7.15
C PRO A 72 -11.22 9.86 -7.04
N GLY A 73 -11.50 9.38 -5.83
CA GLY A 73 -12.56 8.39 -5.61
C GLY A 73 -12.26 6.99 -6.14
N SER A 74 -11.01 6.65 -6.49
CA SER A 74 -10.64 5.29 -6.91
C SER A 74 -10.81 4.22 -5.83
N TRP A 75 -11.03 4.64 -4.59
CA TRP A 75 -11.24 3.80 -3.41
C TRP A 75 -12.72 3.64 -3.03
N LEU A 76 -13.63 4.41 -3.65
CA LEU A 76 -15.08 4.29 -3.54
C LEU A 76 -15.58 3.17 -4.47
#